data_AF-A0ABD2LD84-F1
#
_entry.id   AF-A0ABD2LD84-F1
#
_cell.length_a   1.000
_cell.length_b   1.000
_cell.length_c   1.000
_cell.angle_alpha   90.00
_cell.angle_beta   90.00
_cell.angle_gamma   90.00
#
_symmetry.space_group_name_H-M   'P 1'
#
loop_
_entity.id
_entity.type
_entity.pdbx_description
1 polymer ?
#
loop_
_entity_poly.entity_id
_entity_poly.type
_entity_poly.pdbx_seq_one_letter_code
_entity_poly.pdbx_strand_id
1 'polypeptide(L)'
;MFYQRLFALFSCIFVTLFTLQFLSVIDGMQFDVAPCGHSKRCEFGGCAPGKAQNAASCAYLFSMEPEGSDSVQMEMYTRRNAPDVKYVAVAFSEDTQMGDDAVTYCVLTGNGRVEARLSVNPANTKNNVPAPAGAENGFLELLEGKADDNGIYCKFRQHSNNGPGKNLARPNLHKPYYLFLAKGPAEEAHTIGIHSLDSDDHAVFPHISARPIVPLDASSLNKQPKQPQQQQQQPPQNHGHGGGLTLIDVHGIMMVIAWLCLTSVALYSARFMRSAWPHTTIMGLKIWFHIHRTLNFLSVIVMLVSVLLVVLFKGRWTGPWFGDVQIGWGAWHSLAGAASVFLALTQPFGALFRCGIDHPKRPLFNWAHRGVGLTAFVLALFSIFVALWKFKSHFALANFALWLLIIFYIVAFLIILASEVLRSAEMKEHRRLDGIEMQTRVRGTTPSDAYYYHNKKNFSSKLSSIRKVLFIVSTLLCVGVSLLLVLLILLH
;
A
#
# COMPACT_ATOMS: atom_id res chain seq x y z
N MET A 1 -40.34 -6.32 0.18
CA MET A 1 -39.65 -6.89 -1.01
C MET A 1 -38.86 -5.84 -1.81
N PHE A 2 -39.34 -4.60 -1.92
CA PHE A 2 -38.66 -3.51 -2.64
C PHE A 2 -37.25 -3.16 -2.08
N TYR A 3 -37.13 -3.11 -0.75
CA TYR A 3 -35.89 -2.75 -0.04
C TYR A 3 -34.73 -3.77 -0.11
N GLN A 4 -35.03 -5.05 -0.38
CA GLN A 4 -33.97 -6.07 -0.56
C GLN A 4 -33.36 -6.03 -1.96
N ARG A 5 -34.13 -5.59 -2.96
CA ARG A 5 -33.67 -5.44 -4.35
C ARG A 5 -32.83 -4.18 -4.54
N LEU A 6 -33.20 -3.08 -3.86
CA LEU A 6 -32.44 -1.82 -3.89
C LEU A 6 -31.03 -1.98 -3.28
N PHE A 7 -30.89 -2.84 -2.27
CA PHE A 7 -29.61 -3.11 -1.60
C PHE A 7 -28.65 -3.99 -2.42
N ALA A 8 -29.19 -4.95 -3.18
CA ALA A 8 -28.40 -5.73 -4.14
C ALA A 8 -27.93 -4.84 -5.31
N LEU A 9 -28.77 -3.89 -5.75
CA LEU A 9 -28.39 -2.89 -6.74
C LEU A 9 -27.27 -1.97 -6.23
N PHE A 10 -27.40 -1.40 -5.03
CA PHE A 10 -26.38 -0.50 -4.47
C PHE A 10 -25.04 -1.20 -4.22
N SER A 11 -25.08 -2.44 -3.71
CA SER A 11 -23.87 -3.24 -3.48
C SER A 11 -23.22 -3.71 -4.79
N CYS A 12 -23.99 -4.02 -5.83
CA CYS A 12 -23.44 -4.32 -7.16
C CYS A 12 -22.88 -3.08 -7.83
N ILE A 13 -23.58 -1.94 -7.80
CA ILE A 13 -23.16 -0.68 -8.45
C ILE A 13 -21.87 -0.16 -7.83
N PHE A 14 -21.73 -0.23 -6.50
CA PHE A 14 -20.51 0.23 -5.82
C PHE A 14 -19.32 -0.68 -6.12
N VAL A 15 -19.54 -2.00 -6.22
CA VAL A 15 -18.50 -2.99 -6.57
C VAL A 15 -18.15 -2.92 -8.06
N THR A 16 -19.11 -2.71 -8.96
CA THR A 16 -18.84 -2.56 -10.40
C THR A 16 -18.16 -1.23 -10.74
N LEU A 17 -18.47 -0.14 -10.02
CA LEU A 17 -17.75 1.12 -10.11
C LEU A 17 -16.30 0.98 -9.58
N PHE A 18 -16.10 0.18 -8.53
CA PHE A 18 -14.78 -0.15 -8.01
C PHE A 18 -13.95 -1.01 -8.98
N THR A 19 -14.58 -1.91 -9.75
CA THR A 19 -13.89 -2.69 -10.81
C THR A 19 -13.65 -1.91 -12.10
N LEU A 20 -14.44 -0.86 -12.40
CA LEU A 20 -14.27 -0.05 -13.61
C LEU A 20 -13.12 0.97 -13.48
N GLN A 21 -12.75 1.37 -12.25
CA GLN A 21 -11.52 2.15 -12.00
C GLN A 21 -10.22 1.33 -12.20
N PHE A 22 -10.31 0.00 -12.36
CA PHE A 22 -9.15 -0.88 -12.50
C PHE A 22 -8.61 -1.05 -13.92
N LEU A 23 -9.30 -0.53 -14.95
CA LEU A 23 -8.86 -0.66 -16.35
C LEU A 23 -7.95 0.47 -16.85
N SER A 24 -7.57 1.42 -15.99
CA SER A 24 -6.74 2.56 -16.41
C SER A 24 -5.62 2.87 -15.42
N VAL A 25 -4.75 1.91 -15.09
CA VAL A 25 -3.43 2.20 -14.52
C VAL A 25 -2.42 1.13 -14.94
N ILE A 26 -1.93 1.19 -16.17
CA ILE A 26 -0.62 0.62 -16.53
C ILE A 26 0.17 1.74 -17.20
N ASP A 27 0.62 2.68 -16.38
CA ASP A 27 1.77 3.53 -16.71
C ASP A 27 2.52 3.74 -15.40
N GLY A 28 3.31 2.73 -15.03
CA GLY A 28 4.26 2.87 -13.94
C GLY A 28 5.44 3.71 -14.41
N MET A 29 5.97 4.59 -13.56
CA MET A 29 7.26 5.22 -13.79
C MET A 29 8.34 4.12 -13.89
N GLN A 30 8.91 3.92 -15.07
CA GLN A 30 9.85 2.81 -15.32
C GLN A 30 11.23 3.37 -15.66
N PHE A 31 12.17 3.21 -14.72
CA PHE A 31 13.59 3.37 -15.00
C PHE A 31 14.09 2.09 -15.67
N ASP A 32 14.44 2.16 -16.95
CA ASP A 32 14.89 0.98 -17.70
C ASP A 32 16.37 0.70 -17.43
N VAL A 33 16.64 -0.43 -16.78
CA VAL A 33 17.99 -0.90 -16.47
C VAL A 33 18.57 -1.82 -17.55
N ALA A 34 17.78 -2.27 -18.53
CA ALA A 34 18.26 -3.16 -19.58
C ALA A 34 19.46 -2.57 -20.38
N PRO A 35 19.54 -1.25 -20.65
CA PRO A 35 20.66 -0.67 -21.39
C PRO A 35 21.92 -0.43 -20.53
N CYS A 36 21.86 -0.67 -19.21
CA CYS A 36 23.00 -0.48 -18.30
C CYS A 36 24.17 -1.40 -18.67
N GLY A 37 25.37 -0.83 -18.79
CA GLY A 37 26.59 -1.55 -19.20
C GLY A 37 26.71 -1.76 -20.71
N HIS A 38 25.71 -1.34 -21.50
CA HIS A 38 25.73 -1.40 -22.96
C HIS A 38 25.76 0.01 -23.56
N SER A 39 24.63 0.72 -23.54
CA SER A 39 24.53 2.10 -24.03
C SER A 39 24.49 3.12 -22.89
N LYS A 40 24.05 2.70 -21.70
CA LYS A 40 23.97 3.55 -20.51
C LYS A 40 24.99 3.13 -19.46
N ARG A 41 25.56 4.10 -18.77
CA ARG A 41 26.24 3.90 -17.50
C ARG A 41 25.23 4.07 -16.38
N CYS A 42 25.20 3.16 -15.42
CA CYS A 42 24.26 3.21 -14.31
C CYS A 42 25.01 3.16 -12.97
N GLU A 43 24.53 3.96 -12.03
CA GLU A 43 25.00 4.03 -10.66
C GLU A 43 23.80 3.84 -9.74
N PHE A 44 23.92 2.96 -8.75
CA PHE A 44 22.84 2.65 -7.82
C PHE A 44 23.28 2.92 -6.40
N GLY A 45 22.51 3.73 -5.69
CA GLY A 45 22.80 4.13 -4.32
C GLY A 45 21.74 3.69 -3.32
N GLY A 46 22.10 3.68 -2.05
CA GLY A 46 21.17 3.45 -0.95
C GLY A 46 20.46 2.10 -1.00
N CYS A 47 21.25 1.05 -1.21
CA CYS A 47 20.78 -0.31 -1.36
C CYS A 47 20.58 -0.99 -0.01
N ALA A 48 19.55 -1.84 0.09
CA ALA A 48 19.30 -2.60 1.30
C ALA A 48 20.53 -3.46 1.70
N PRO A 49 20.92 -3.48 2.99
CA PRO A 49 22.06 -4.25 3.47
C PRO A 49 21.99 -5.72 3.04
N GLY A 50 23.12 -6.25 2.55
CA GLY A 50 23.24 -7.65 2.13
C GLY A 50 22.46 -8.02 0.86
N LYS A 51 21.84 -7.07 0.15
CA LYS A 51 21.20 -7.31 -1.16
C LYS A 51 22.13 -6.90 -2.30
N ALA A 52 21.95 -7.54 -3.46
CA ALA A 52 22.66 -7.16 -4.68
C ALA A 52 22.33 -5.72 -5.09
N GLN A 53 23.30 -4.92 -5.51
CA GLN A 53 23.09 -3.54 -5.97
C GLN A 53 22.36 -3.52 -7.32
N ASN A 54 21.05 -3.31 -7.31
CA ASN A 54 20.21 -3.24 -8.50
C ASN A 54 18.98 -2.36 -8.27
N ALA A 55 18.23 -2.09 -9.34
CA ALA A 55 17.04 -1.23 -9.26
C ALA A 55 15.94 -1.72 -8.30
N ALA A 56 15.92 -3.01 -7.95
CA ALA A 56 14.95 -3.56 -7.00
C ALA A 56 15.34 -3.30 -5.54
N SER A 57 16.64 -3.24 -5.23
CA SER A 57 17.16 -3.11 -3.86
C SER A 57 17.63 -1.69 -3.49
N CYS A 58 17.83 -0.81 -4.47
CA CYS A 58 18.42 0.51 -4.28
C CYS A 58 17.38 1.64 -4.31
N ALA A 59 17.64 2.69 -3.51
CA ALA A 59 16.74 3.82 -3.31
C ALA A 59 16.96 4.99 -4.30
N TYR A 60 18.15 5.04 -4.93
CA TYR A 60 18.51 6.00 -5.97
C TYR A 60 19.02 5.25 -7.18
N LEU A 61 18.41 5.52 -8.34
CA LEU A 61 18.84 5.00 -9.62
C LEU A 61 19.28 6.18 -10.46
N PHE A 62 20.52 6.13 -10.91
CA PHE A 62 21.08 7.13 -11.79
C PHE A 62 21.57 6.41 -13.05
N SER A 63 21.28 6.98 -14.22
CA SER A 63 21.96 6.57 -15.44
C SER A 63 22.33 7.76 -16.29
N MET A 64 23.35 7.57 -17.12
CA MET A 64 23.82 8.55 -18.09
C MET A 64 24.18 7.88 -19.40
N GLU A 65 23.93 8.56 -20.51
CA GLU A 65 24.41 8.19 -21.83
C GLU A 65 24.89 9.44 -22.59
N PRO A 66 26.07 9.40 -23.22
CA PRO A 66 26.51 10.48 -24.10
C PRO A 66 25.55 10.66 -25.27
N GLU A 67 25.20 11.90 -25.55
CA GLU A 67 24.35 12.30 -26.67
C GLU A 67 25.14 13.28 -27.54
N GLY A 68 25.76 12.74 -28.60
CA GLY A 68 26.70 13.50 -29.42
C GLY A 68 28.03 13.76 -28.70
N SER A 69 28.70 14.86 -29.07
CA SER A 69 30.01 15.22 -28.54
C SER A 69 29.97 16.22 -27.37
N ASP A 70 28.80 16.81 -27.07
CA ASP A 70 28.71 17.97 -26.19
C ASP A 70 27.55 17.91 -25.18
N SER A 71 26.80 16.81 -25.14
CA SER A 71 25.70 16.64 -24.19
C SER A 71 25.65 15.24 -23.65
N VAL A 72 25.12 15.12 -22.44
CA VAL A 72 24.83 13.85 -21.78
C VAL A 72 23.35 13.85 -21.43
N GLN A 73 22.67 12.77 -21.79
CA GLN A 73 21.33 12.49 -21.34
C GLN A 73 21.41 11.70 -20.03
N MET A 74 20.75 12.19 -18.99
CA MET A 74 20.75 11.61 -17.66
C MET A 74 19.34 11.29 -17.21
N GLU A 75 19.21 10.18 -16.48
CA GLU A 75 17.96 9.76 -15.85
C GLU A 75 18.20 9.56 -14.37
N MET A 76 17.34 10.14 -13.55
CA MET A 76 17.32 9.94 -12.11
C MET A 76 15.96 9.44 -11.67
N TYR A 77 15.99 8.42 -10.82
CA TYR A 77 14.82 7.93 -10.13
C TYR A 77 15.13 7.79 -8.65
N THR A 78 14.22 8.24 -7.79
CA THR A 78 14.28 7.93 -6.37
C THR A 78 12.95 7.45 -5.82
N ARG A 79 13.01 6.51 -4.87
CA ARG A 79 11.83 6.09 -4.11
C ARG A 79 11.50 7.08 -3.00
N ARG A 80 10.22 7.45 -2.93
CA ARG A 80 9.65 8.25 -1.82
C ARG A 80 9.22 7.31 -0.69
N ASN A 81 10.17 6.94 0.17
CA ASN A 81 9.88 6.15 1.37
C ASN A 81 9.23 7.00 2.49
N ALA A 82 9.34 8.33 2.39
CA ALA A 82 8.79 9.30 3.32
C ALA A 82 8.32 10.57 2.56
N PRO A 83 7.28 11.27 3.06
CA PRO A 83 6.66 12.42 2.38
C PRO A 83 7.56 13.66 2.31
N ASP A 84 8.67 13.66 3.05
CA ASP A 84 9.70 14.70 3.02
C ASP A 84 10.62 14.57 1.81
N VAL A 85 10.74 13.41 1.15
CA VAL A 85 11.58 13.29 -0.06
C VAL A 85 10.94 14.05 -1.23
N LYS A 86 11.54 15.20 -1.56
CA LYS A 86 11.07 16.11 -2.61
C LYS A 86 12.08 16.37 -3.71
N TYR A 87 13.34 15.97 -3.56
CA TYR A 87 14.32 16.07 -4.64
C TYR A 87 15.17 14.81 -4.78
N VAL A 88 15.77 14.64 -5.95
CA VAL A 88 16.91 13.74 -6.21
C VAL A 88 18.00 14.53 -6.92
N ALA A 89 19.25 14.36 -6.52
CA ALA A 89 20.37 15.14 -7.01
C ALA A 89 21.55 14.25 -7.41
N VAL A 90 22.30 14.72 -8.40
CA VAL A 90 23.65 14.27 -8.74
C VAL A 90 24.61 15.46 -8.62
N ALA A 91 25.73 15.27 -7.93
CA ALA A 91 26.83 16.22 -7.92
C ALA A 91 28.04 15.66 -8.70
N PHE A 92 28.77 16.56 -9.35
CA PHE A 92 30.02 16.29 -10.04
C PHE A 92 31.16 16.89 -9.22
N SER A 93 31.90 16.02 -8.53
CA SER A 93 33.01 16.40 -7.64
C SER A 93 34.35 15.93 -8.19
N GLU A 94 35.41 16.71 -7.99
CA GLU A 94 36.78 16.32 -8.35
C GLU A 94 37.42 15.41 -7.29
N ASP A 95 36.82 15.29 -6.09
CA ASP A 95 37.28 14.42 -5.01
C ASP A 95 36.12 13.69 -4.31
N THR A 96 36.39 13.06 -3.16
CA THR A 96 35.41 12.30 -2.38
C THR A 96 34.83 13.08 -1.20
N GLN A 97 34.99 14.41 -1.19
CA GLN A 97 34.50 15.32 -0.16
C GLN A 97 33.49 16.30 -0.76
N MET A 98 32.43 16.61 0.00
CA MET A 98 31.42 17.57 -0.44
C MET A 98 31.91 19.01 -0.29
N GLY A 99 32.02 19.72 -1.42
CA GLY A 99 32.45 21.11 -1.51
C GLY A 99 33.22 21.40 -2.80
N ASP A 100 32.96 22.56 -3.41
CA ASP A 100 33.36 22.90 -4.79
C ASP A 100 32.73 21.96 -5.84
N ASP A 101 31.47 21.57 -5.63
CA ASP A 101 30.73 20.65 -6.52
C ASP A 101 29.68 21.36 -7.36
N ALA A 102 29.58 20.96 -8.63
CA ALA A 102 28.42 21.28 -9.47
C ALA A 102 27.28 20.31 -9.19
N VAL A 103 26.07 20.78 -8.91
CA VAL A 103 24.92 19.94 -8.57
C VAL A 103 23.81 20.13 -9.59
N THR A 104 23.27 19.03 -10.08
CA THR A 104 22.03 19.00 -10.87
C THR A 104 21.01 18.18 -10.13
N TYR A 105 19.82 18.74 -9.93
CA TYR A 105 18.79 18.10 -9.15
C TYR A 105 17.42 18.23 -9.80
N CYS A 106 16.59 17.21 -9.56
CA CYS A 106 15.20 17.21 -9.92
C CYS A 106 14.37 17.36 -8.64
N VAL A 107 13.46 18.33 -8.64
CA VAL A 107 12.65 18.68 -7.48
C VAL A 107 11.17 18.62 -7.82
N LEU A 108 10.39 18.09 -6.89
CA LEU A 108 8.94 18.11 -6.93
C LEU A 108 8.45 19.45 -6.39
N THR A 109 7.85 20.24 -7.28
CA THR A 109 7.29 21.55 -6.96
C THR A 109 5.91 21.42 -6.29
N GLY A 110 5.45 22.49 -5.64
CA GLY A 110 4.16 22.51 -4.92
C GLY A 110 2.92 22.28 -5.79
N ASN A 111 3.04 22.42 -7.13
CA ASN A 111 1.95 22.12 -8.07
C ASN A 111 1.97 20.65 -8.56
N GLY A 112 2.88 19.82 -8.06
CA GLY A 112 3.04 18.42 -8.43
C GLY A 112 3.88 18.17 -9.68
N ARG A 113 4.51 19.20 -10.26
CA ARG A 113 5.42 19.05 -11.41
C ARG A 113 6.86 18.82 -10.95
N VAL A 114 7.59 18.02 -11.73
CA VAL A 114 9.03 17.84 -11.55
C VAL A 114 9.77 18.87 -12.40
N GLU A 115 10.73 19.56 -11.81
CA GLU A 115 11.62 20.49 -12.48
C GLU A 115 13.07 20.05 -12.31
N ALA A 116 13.90 20.24 -13.34
CA ALA A 116 15.36 20.08 -13.24
C ALA A 116 16.03 21.45 -13.07
N ARG A 117 16.96 21.55 -12.12
CA ARG A 117 17.61 22.80 -11.71
C ARG A 117 19.10 22.58 -11.43
N LEU A 118 19.85 23.67 -11.43
CA LEU A 118 21.27 23.67 -11.06
C LEU A 118 21.47 24.31 -9.69
N SER A 119 22.44 23.78 -8.95
CA SER A 119 22.98 24.40 -7.74
C SER A 119 24.46 24.10 -7.62
N VAL A 120 25.09 24.68 -6.61
CA VAL A 120 26.49 24.44 -6.28
C VAL A 120 26.62 24.13 -4.80
N ASN A 121 27.60 23.31 -4.46
CA ASN A 121 28.07 23.18 -3.08
C ASN A 121 29.35 24.02 -2.95
N PRO A 122 29.30 25.26 -2.40
CA PRO A 122 30.49 26.10 -2.35
C PRO A 122 31.57 25.49 -1.46
N ALA A 123 32.83 25.67 -1.85
CA ALA A 123 33.98 25.20 -1.10
C ALA A 123 33.89 25.56 0.39
N ASN A 124 34.14 24.59 1.27
CA ASN A 124 34.16 24.74 2.73
C ASN A 124 32.83 25.14 3.40
N THR A 125 31.69 25.14 2.69
CA THR A 125 30.42 25.62 3.28
C THR A 125 29.42 24.52 3.65
N LYS A 126 29.63 23.27 3.19
CA LYS A 126 28.70 22.12 3.37
C LYS A 126 27.22 22.45 3.09
N ASN A 127 26.95 23.50 2.34
CA ASN A 127 25.64 24.05 2.04
C ASN A 127 25.39 23.93 0.54
N ASN A 128 24.13 23.85 0.15
CA ASN A 128 23.73 23.95 -1.25
C ASN A 128 23.23 25.37 -1.56
N VAL A 129 23.72 25.95 -2.65
CA VAL A 129 23.34 27.30 -3.10
C VAL A 129 22.77 27.20 -4.51
N PRO A 130 21.57 27.74 -4.78
CA PRO A 130 20.96 27.68 -6.12
C PRO A 130 21.82 28.41 -7.15
N ALA A 131 21.86 27.91 -8.39
CA ALA A 131 22.55 28.61 -9.46
C ALA A 131 21.85 29.94 -9.80
N PRO A 132 22.58 30.96 -10.31
CA PRO A 132 21.97 32.22 -10.73
C PRO A 132 20.88 32.03 -11.79
N ALA A 133 19.87 32.90 -11.79
CA ALA A 133 18.77 32.82 -12.76
C ALA A 133 19.29 32.80 -14.21
N GLY A 134 18.84 31.83 -15.00
CA GLY A 134 19.25 31.65 -16.38
C GLY A 134 20.53 30.81 -16.56
N ALA A 135 21.13 30.32 -15.47
CA ALA A 135 22.24 29.36 -15.54
C ALA A 135 21.83 28.05 -16.25
N GLU A 136 20.55 27.71 -16.31
CA GLU A 136 20.03 26.55 -17.02
C GLU A 136 19.82 26.80 -18.52
N ASN A 137 19.66 28.05 -18.96
CA ASN A 137 19.29 28.37 -20.33
C ASN A 137 20.32 27.86 -21.34
N GLY A 138 19.88 26.99 -22.24
CA GLY A 138 20.73 26.34 -23.25
C GLY A 138 21.74 25.33 -22.67
N PHE A 139 21.69 25.05 -21.37
CA PHE A 139 22.61 24.14 -20.69
C PHE A 139 21.92 22.92 -20.10
N LEU A 140 20.73 23.09 -19.51
CA LEU A 140 19.94 22.04 -18.90
C LEU A 140 18.52 22.03 -19.48
N GLU A 141 18.09 20.89 -20.00
CA GLU A 141 16.77 20.69 -20.59
C GLU A 141 16.09 19.49 -19.94
N LEU A 142 14.94 19.69 -19.30
CA LEU A 142 14.12 18.60 -18.80
C LEU A 142 13.35 17.97 -19.97
N LEU A 143 13.62 16.69 -20.26
CA LEU A 143 12.96 15.94 -21.32
C LEU A 143 11.70 15.24 -20.82
N GLU A 144 11.77 14.70 -19.60
CA GLU A 144 10.65 14.03 -18.96
C GLU A 144 10.73 14.24 -17.45
N GLY A 145 9.61 14.61 -16.84
CA GLY A 145 9.50 14.77 -15.38
C GLY A 145 8.20 14.16 -14.90
N LYS A 146 8.29 13.14 -14.07
CA LYS A 146 7.13 12.42 -13.51
C LYS A 146 7.31 12.24 -12.02
N ALA A 147 6.26 12.50 -11.25
CA ALA A 147 6.23 12.18 -9.84
C ALA A 147 4.92 11.48 -9.52
N ASP A 148 5.01 10.39 -8.78
CA ASP A 148 3.89 9.71 -8.16
C ASP A 148 4.27 9.31 -6.73
N ASP A 149 3.36 8.75 -5.96
CA ASP A 149 3.60 8.42 -4.55
C ASP A 149 4.75 7.42 -4.30
N ASN A 150 5.18 6.68 -5.32
CA ASN A 150 6.29 5.75 -5.23
C ASN A 150 7.65 6.46 -5.44
N GLY A 151 7.69 7.57 -6.18
CA GLY A 151 8.98 8.13 -6.57
C GLY A 151 8.94 9.45 -7.33
N ILE A 152 10.14 10.00 -7.55
CA ILE A 152 10.40 11.11 -8.47
C ILE A 152 11.27 10.55 -9.59
N TYR A 153 10.81 10.70 -10.83
CA TYR A 153 11.55 10.38 -12.04
C TYR A 153 11.82 11.67 -12.82
N CYS A 154 13.04 11.82 -13.29
CA CYS A 154 13.35 12.82 -14.29
C CYS A 154 14.38 12.30 -15.29
N LYS A 155 14.20 12.74 -16.53
CA LYS A 155 15.11 12.57 -17.63
C LYS A 155 15.45 13.95 -18.16
N PHE A 156 16.72 14.28 -18.24
CA PHE A 156 17.19 15.58 -18.66
C PHE A 156 18.43 15.47 -19.51
N ARG A 157 18.62 16.47 -20.37
CA ARG A 157 19.81 16.67 -21.18
C ARG A 157 20.63 17.78 -20.56
N GLN A 158 21.93 17.54 -20.41
CA GLN A 158 22.87 18.54 -19.91
C GLN A 158 24.04 18.69 -20.87
N HIS A 159 24.33 19.92 -21.26
CA HIS A 159 25.47 20.26 -22.12
C HIS A 159 26.77 20.36 -21.33
N SER A 160 27.91 20.15 -22.00
CA SER A 160 29.22 20.37 -21.40
C SER A 160 29.61 21.85 -21.46
N ASN A 161 30.21 22.37 -20.39
CA ASN A 161 30.81 23.69 -20.43
C ASN A 161 32.24 23.62 -21.01
N ASN A 162 32.37 23.95 -22.29
CA ASN A 162 33.66 23.96 -23.00
C ASN A 162 34.31 25.36 -23.08
N GLY A 163 33.67 26.38 -22.51
CA GLY A 163 34.15 27.77 -22.56
C GLY A 163 35.27 28.07 -21.55
N PRO A 164 36.08 29.11 -21.79
CA PRO A 164 37.07 29.58 -20.83
C PRO A 164 36.38 30.31 -19.66
N GLY A 165 36.36 29.70 -18.48
CA GLY A 165 35.85 30.30 -17.25
C GLY A 165 35.38 29.26 -16.23
N LYS A 166 35.76 29.40 -14.96
CA LYS A 166 35.31 28.52 -13.86
C LYS A 166 33.87 28.93 -13.48
N ASN A 167 32.88 28.38 -14.18
CA ASN A 167 31.48 28.42 -13.73
C ASN A 167 31.17 27.12 -12.99
N LEU A 168 31.18 27.18 -11.66
CA LEU A 168 30.99 26.00 -10.82
C LEU A 168 29.63 25.32 -11.06
N ALA A 169 28.58 26.05 -11.43
CA ALA A 169 27.26 25.46 -11.70
C ALA A 169 27.20 24.68 -13.03
N ARG A 170 28.19 24.85 -13.91
CA ARG A 170 28.23 24.28 -15.26
C ARG A 170 29.53 23.46 -15.46
N PRO A 171 29.53 22.17 -15.10
CA PRO A 171 30.73 21.35 -15.17
C PRO A 171 31.13 21.06 -16.63
N ASN A 172 32.42 20.87 -16.87
CA ASN A 172 32.92 20.36 -18.15
C ASN A 172 32.85 18.83 -18.14
N LEU A 173 31.94 18.25 -18.93
CA LEU A 173 31.63 16.82 -18.92
C LEU A 173 32.68 15.95 -19.66
N HIS A 174 33.74 16.55 -20.19
CA HIS A 174 34.93 15.83 -20.69
C HIS A 174 35.94 15.51 -19.57
N LYS A 175 35.75 16.06 -18.37
CA LYS A 175 36.61 15.78 -17.20
C LYS A 175 36.08 14.62 -16.36
N PRO A 176 36.96 13.94 -15.61
CA PRO A 176 36.57 12.90 -14.67
C PRO A 176 36.02 13.49 -13.36
N TYR A 177 34.88 12.98 -12.86
CA TYR A 177 34.28 13.36 -11.58
C TYR A 177 33.81 12.15 -10.76
N TYR A 178 33.91 12.23 -9.44
CA TYR A 178 33.08 11.41 -8.56
C TYR A 178 31.63 11.89 -8.62
N LEU A 179 30.70 10.95 -8.66
CA LEU A 179 29.27 11.24 -8.65
C LEU A 179 28.74 11.11 -7.23
N PHE A 180 28.14 12.17 -6.70
CA PHE A 180 27.43 12.09 -5.43
C PHE A 180 25.93 12.07 -5.70
N LEU A 181 25.25 11.02 -5.25
CA LEU A 181 23.81 10.88 -5.35
C LEU A 181 23.18 11.17 -3.99
N ALA A 182 22.15 12.03 -3.98
CA ALA A 182 21.46 12.40 -2.76
C ALA A 182 19.95 12.62 -3.02
N LYS A 183 19.16 12.53 -1.96
CA LYS A 183 17.76 12.97 -1.90
C LYS A 183 17.49 13.57 -0.56
N GLY A 184 16.40 14.31 -0.47
CA GLY A 184 15.99 14.89 0.78
C GLY A 184 14.79 15.80 0.64
N PRO A 185 14.54 16.61 1.69
CA PRO A 185 13.51 17.63 1.69
C PRO A 185 13.82 18.79 0.76
N ALA A 186 12.78 19.47 0.33
CA ALA A 186 12.86 20.74 -0.37
C ALA A 186 11.74 21.64 0.16
N GLU A 187 12.06 22.90 0.41
CA GLU A 187 11.08 23.90 0.83
C GLU A 187 10.39 24.48 -0.40
N GLU A 188 11.19 24.93 -1.38
CA GLU A 188 10.73 25.47 -2.66
C GLU A 188 11.47 24.81 -3.83
N ALA A 189 11.03 25.08 -5.07
CA ALA A 189 11.64 24.54 -6.28
C ALA A 189 13.12 24.93 -6.44
N HIS A 190 13.56 26.00 -5.77
CA HIS A 190 14.93 26.51 -5.89
C HIS A 190 15.83 26.09 -4.74
N THR A 191 15.28 25.61 -3.62
CA THR A 191 16.04 25.34 -2.38
C THR A 191 15.86 23.91 -1.92
N ILE A 192 16.89 23.09 -2.14
CA ILE A 192 16.96 21.73 -1.62
C ILE A 192 17.58 21.73 -0.22
N GLY A 193 16.99 20.94 0.67
CA GLY A 193 17.42 20.78 2.05
C GLY A 193 18.54 19.74 2.21
N ILE A 194 18.96 19.54 3.45
CA ILE A 194 20.05 18.62 3.80
C ILE A 194 19.58 17.16 3.62
N HIS A 195 20.39 16.34 2.94
CA HIS A 195 20.18 14.89 2.86
C HIS A 195 20.48 14.23 4.22
N SER A 196 20.05 12.98 4.43
CA SER A 196 20.32 12.30 5.71
C SER A 196 21.82 12.22 6.01
N LEU A 197 22.17 12.44 7.27
CA LEU A 197 23.53 12.25 7.80
C LEU A 197 23.67 10.93 8.55
N ASP A 198 22.58 10.19 8.70
CA ASP A 198 22.54 8.90 9.37
C ASP A 198 22.99 7.80 8.40
N SER A 199 24.16 7.23 8.64
CA SER A 199 24.73 6.14 7.82
C SER A 199 23.98 4.82 7.94
N ASP A 200 23.18 4.65 8.99
CA ASP A 200 22.42 3.43 9.23
C ASP A 200 21.10 3.43 8.42
N ASP A 201 20.60 4.62 8.05
CA ASP A 201 19.46 4.77 7.14
C ASP A 201 19.91 4.79 5.68
N HIS A 202 20.36 3.62 5.22
CA HIS A 202 20.87 3.42 3.86
C HIS A 202 19.90 3.87 2.77
N ALA A 203 18.59 3.94 3.02
CA ALA A 203 17.61 4.35 2.02
C ALA A 203 17.61 5.86 1.72
N VAL A 204 18.16 6.69 2.63
CA VAL A 204 18.23 8.16 2.53
C VAL A 204 19.64 8.72 2.69
N PHE A 205 20.61 7.88 3.07
CA PHE A 205 22.03 8.26 3.09
C PHE A 205 22.56 8.50 1.65
N PRO A 206 23.43 9.50 1.43
CA PRO A 206 24.01 9.78 0.12
C PRO A 206 24.95 8.66 -0.35
N HIS A 207 25.12 8.55 -1.66
CA HIS A 207 26.00 7.57 -2.30
C HIS A 207 27.10 8.26 -3.10
N ILE A 208 28.32 7.76 -3.03
CA ILE A 208 29.47 8.26 -3.80
C ILE A 208 29.92 7.14 -4.74
N SER A 209 30.12 7.46 -6.02
CA SER A 209 30.65 6.50 -6.98
C SER A 209 32.05 6.02 -6.55
N ALA A 210 32.33 4.72 -6.73
CA ALA A 210 33.59 4.14 -6.25
C ALA A 210 34.86 4.68 -6.96
N ARG A 211 34.69 5.29 -8.13
CA ARG A 211 35.76 5.86 -8.95
C ARG A 211 35.25 7.08 -9.71
N PRO A 212 36.15 7.96 -10.18
CA PRO A 212 35.75 9.06 -11.02
C PRO A 212 35.35 8.57 -12.42
N ILE A 213 34.39 9.27 -13.03
CA ILE A 213 33.73 8.94 -14.28
C ILE A 213 33.81 10.16 -15.19
N VAL A 214 34.15 9.95 -16.46
CA VAL A 214 34.05 10.99 -17.50
C VAL A 214 32.68 10.85 -18.16
N PRO A 215 31.73 11.78 -17.96
CA PRO A 215 30.36 11.61 -18.43
C PRO A 215 30.20 11.45 -19.94
N LEU A 216 31.04 12.13 -20.75
CA LEU A 216 31.02 12.04 -22.22
C LEU A 216 31.82 10.86 -22.80
N ASP A 217 32.53 10.07 -21.99
CA ASP A 217 33.34 8.96 -22.50
C ASP A 217 32.54 7.66 -22.63
N ALA A 218 32.01 7.39 -23.83
CA ALA A 218 31.34 6.14 -24.16
C ALA A 218 32.28 4.91 -24.16
N SER A 219 33.59 5.08 -24.31
CA SER A 219 34.54 3.96 -24.39
C SER A 219 34.71 3.23 -23.05
N SER A 220 34.30 3.89 -21.96
CA SER A 220 34.35 3.37 -20.60
C SER A 220 33.18 2.44 -20.23
N LEU A 221 32.17 2.28 -21.11
CA LEU A 221 31.00 1.41 -20.91
C LEU A 221 31.38 -0.08 -20.85
N ASN A 222 32.39 -0.51 -21.63
CA ASN A 222 32.92 -1.89 -21.67
C ASN A 222 33.95 -2.19 -20.57
N LYS A 223 34.30 -1.21 -19.72
CA LYS A 223 35.19 -1.38 -18.56
C LYS A 223 34.42 -1.22 -17.26
N GLN A 224 33.20 -1.78 -17.16
CA GLN A 224 32.71 -2.16 -15.84
C GLN A 224 33.56 -3.36 -15.38
N PRO A 225 34.26 -3.26 -14.24
CA PRO A 225 34.81 -4.45 -13.62
C PRO A 225 33.65 -5.42 -13.41
N LYS A 226 33.86 -6.73 -13.68
CA LYS A 226 33.21 -7.74 -12.85
C LYS A 226 33.36 -7.26 -11.41
N GLN A 227 32.24 -7.16 -10.69
CA GLN A 227 32.14 -6.71 -9.31
C GLN A 227 33.47 -6.84 -8.56
N PRO A 228 34.11 -5.74 -8.12
CA PRO A 228 35.14 -5.86 -7.10
C PRO A 228 34.43 -6.47 -5.88
N GLN A 229 34.82 -7.68 -5.50
CA GLN A 229 34.68 -8.13 -4.12
C GLN A 229 35.43 -7.10 -3.28
N GLN A 230 34.71 -6.11 -2.74
CA GLN A 230 35.31 -5.17 -1.80
C GLN A 230 35.68 -5.95 -0.54
N GLN A 231 36.97 -5.91 -0.23
CA GLN A 231 37.54 -6.36 1.03
C GLN A 231 36.72 -5.80 2.19
N GLN A 232 36.26 -6.71 3.04
CA GLN A 232 35.80 -6.43 4.38
C GLN A 232 36.89 -5.67 5.15
N GLN A 233 36.70 -4.36 5.32
CA GLN A 233 37.12 -3.72 6.56
C GLN A 233 35.95 -3.83 7.52
N GLN A 234 36.10 -4.78 8.44
CA GLN A 234 35.20 -5.01 9.57
C GLN A 234 35.24 -3.78 10.51
N PRO A 235 34.09 -3.15 10.83
CA PRO A 235 33.93 -2.52 12.13
C PRO A 235 33.94 -3.63 13.20
N PRO A 236 34.38 -3.33 14.44
CA PRO A 236 34.53 -4.34 15.48
C PRO A 236 33.22 -5.11 15.69
N GLN A 237 33.35 -6.44 15.72
CA GLN A 237 32.26 -7.37 15.91
C GLN A 237 31.52 -7.04 17.21
N ASN A 238 30.29 -6.55 17.07
CA ASN A 238 29.27 -6.68 18.10
C ASN A 238 28.18 -7.62 17.57
N HIS A 239 27.82 -8.57 18.42
CA HIS A 239 27.03 -9.74 18.09
C HIS A 239 25.65 -9.41 17.48
N GLY A 240 25.28 -10.29 16.53
CA GLY A 240 24.10 -10.30 15.67
C GLY A 240 22.84 -9.57 16.13
N HIS A 241 22.24 -8.85 15.20
CA HIS A 241 20.79 -8.69 15.10
C HIS A 241 20.39 -9.06 13.66
N GLY A 242 19.69 -10.18 13.50
CA GLY A 242 18.99 -10.48 12.25
C GLY A 242 17.96 -9.39 11.96
N GLY A 243 17.58 -9.22 10.69
CA GLY A 243 16.54 -8.28 10.27
C GLY A 243 15.31 -8.41 11.18
N GLY A 244 15.15 -7.44 12.09
CA GLY A 244 14.12 -7.48 13.13
C GLY A 244 12.79 -7.01 12.57
N LEU A 245 11.70 -7.65 13.02
CA LEU A 245 10.33 -7.26 12.71
C LEU A 245 10.10 -5.78 13.10
N THR A 246 9.77 -4.92 12.15
CA THR A 246 9.53 -3.50 12.44
C THR A 246 8.14 -3.30 13.04
N LEU A 247 7.92 -2.18 13.77
CA LEU A 247 6.58 -1.86 14.31
C LEU A 247 5.54 -1.64 13.18
N ILE A 248 5.98 -1.26 11.98
CA ILE A 248 5.11 -1.13 10.80
C ILE A 248 4.64 -2.52 10.33
N ASP A 249 5.51 -3.53 10.38
CA ASP A 249 5.17 -4.90 10.03
C ASP A 249 4.21 -5.50 11.05
N VAL A 250 4.45 -5.26 12.35
CA VAL A 250 3.53 -5.64 13.44
C VAL A 250 2.15 -5.01 13.23
N HIS A 251 2.10 -3.72 12.87
CA HIS A 251 0.85 -3.04 12.55
C HIS A 251 0.09 -3.74 11.41
N GLY A 252 0.79 -4.03 10.30
CA GLY A 252 0.22 -4.73 9.14
C GLY A 252 -0.33 -6.11 9.49
N ILE A 253 0.45 -6.93 10.23
CA ILE A 253 0.05 -8.26 10.71
C ILE A 253 -1.23 -8.18 11.53
N MET A 254 -1.27 -7.27 12.52
CA MET A 254 -2.42 -7.10 13.40
C MET A 254 -3.67 -6.64 12.63
N MET A 255 -3.51 -5.73 11.66
CA MET A 255 -4.63 -5.25 10.83
C MET A 255 -5.17 -6.34 9.90
N VAL A 256 -4.31 -7.18 9.31
CA VAL A 256 -4.73 -8.34 8.51
C VAL A 256 -5.54 -9.32 9.37
N ILE A 257 -5.05 -9.66 10.57
CA ILE A 257 -5.75 -10.56 11.49
C ILE A 257 -7.10 -9.97 11.92
N ALA A 258 -7.14 -8.70 12.32
CA ALA A 258 -8.35 -8.05 12.78
C ALA A 258 -9.42 -8.01 11.67
N TRP A 259 -9.08 -7.51 10.48
CA TRP A 259 -10.05 -7.27 9.42
C TRP A 259 -10.34 -8.50 8.55
N LEU A 260 -9.29 -9.15 8.01
CA LEU A 260 -9.47 -10.25 7.05
C LEU A 260 -9.82 -11.58 7.72
N CYS A 261 -9.49 -11.76 9.00
CA CYS A 261 -9.84 -12.96 9.76
C CYS A 261 -11.01 -12.72 10.72
N LEU A 262 -10.78 -12.02 11.83
CA LEU A 262 -11.75 -11.94 12.94
C LEU A 262 -13.06 -11.27 12.50
N THR A 263 -12.97 -10.07 11.93
CA THR A 263 -14.13 -9.26 11.53
C THR A 263 -14.91 -9.93 10.40
N SER A 264 -14.22 -10.50 9.41
CA SER A 264 -14.85 -11.20 8.28
C SER A 264 -15.71 -12.38 8.73
N VAL A 265 -15.18 -13.24 9.61
CA VAL A 265 -15.92 -14.38 10.18
C VAL A 265 -17.10 -13.90 11.03
N ALA A 266 -16.90 -12.83 11.81
CA ALA A 266 -17.93 -12.25 12.67
C ALA A 266 -19.11 -11.66 11.88
N LEU A 267 -18.84 -10.96 10.78
CA LEU A 267 -19.85 -10.37 9.89
C LEU A 267 -20.63 -11.47 9.15
N TYR A 268 -19.93 -12.48 8.63
CA TYR A 268 -20.56 -13.62 7.98
C TYR A 268 -21.53 -14.33 8.93
N SER A 269 -21.08 -14.63 10.15
CA SER A 269 -21.91 -15.28 11.17
C SER A 269 -23.17 -14.46 11.49
N ALA A 270 -23.02 -13.15 11.69
CA ALA A 270 -24.15 -12.27 11.97
C ALA A 270 -25.15 -12.15 10.81
N ARG A 271 -24.71 -12.33 9.56
CA ARG A 271 -25.56 -12.24 8.38
C ARG A 271 -26.27 -13.55 8.08
N PHE A 272 -25.54 -14.65 8.05
CA PHE A 272 -26.01 -15.91 7.49
C PHE A 272 -26.36 -16.97 8.54
N MET A 273 -25.76 -16.91 9.73
CA MET A 273 -25.84 -17.99 10.71
C MET A 273 -26.91 -17.78 11.79
N ARG A 274 -27.77 -16.76 11.67
CA ARG A 274 -28.81 -16.43 12.67
C ARG A 274 -29.78 -17.58 12.96
N SER A 275 -30.08 -18.40 11.96
CA SER A 275 -31.00 -19.53 12.01
C SER A 275 -30.31 -20.90 11.94
N ALA A 276 -28.97 -20.95 11.91
CA ALA A 276 -28.23 -22.20 11.75
C ALA A 276 -28.39 -23.14 12.97
N TRP A 277 -28.58 -22.54 14.14
CA TRP A 277 -28.64 -23.21 15.44
C TRP A 277 -29.76 -22.61 16.29
N PRO A 278 -31.03 -22.91 15.98
CA PRO A 278 -32.18 -22.28 16.63
C PRO A 278 -32.39 -22.75 18.07
N HIS A 279 -32.04 -24.00 18.39
CA HIS A 279 -32.31 -24.64 19.68
C HIS A 279 -31.12 -24.65 20.64
N THR A 280 -29.94 -24.24 20.17
CA THR A 280 -28.72 -24.21 21.01
C THR A 280 -28.42 -22.79 21.43
N THR A 281 -28.52 -22.56 22.73
CA THR A 281 -28.14 -21.31 23.40
C THR A 281 -27.08 -21.59 24.44
N ILE A 282 -26.01 -20.79 24.44
CA ILE A 282 -24.98 -20.84 25.47
C ILE A 282 -25.21 -19.61 26.35
N MET A 283 -25.38 -19.79 27.66
CA MET A 283 -25.69 -18.69 28.59
C MET A 283 -26.88 -17.84 28.14
N GLY A 284 -27.95 -18.48 27.64
CA GLY A 284 -29.18 -17.81 27.19
C GLY A 284 -29.07 -17.02 25.87
N LEU A 285 -27.90 -17.02 25.21
CA LEU A 285 -27.68 -16.32 23.94
C LEU A 285 -27.43 -17.30 22.80
N LYS A 286 -27.90 -16.94 21.59
CA LYS A 286 -27.71 -17.74 20.38
C LYS A 286 -26.24 -17.79 19.96
N ILE A 287 -25.79 -18.93 19.44
CA ILE A 287 -24.39 -19.17 19.05
C ILE A 287 -23.85 -18.10 18.08
N TRP A 288 -24.62 -17.74 17.04
CA TRP A 288 -24.18 -16.72 16.07
C TRP A 288 -23.87 -15.38 16.74
N PHE A 289 -24.59 -15.03 17.80
CA PHE A 289 -24.43 -13.78 18.51
C PHE A 289 -23.15 -13.78 19.36
N HIS A 290 -22.82 -14.92 19.97
CA HIS A 290 -21.51 -15.09 20.63
C HIS A 290 -20.36 -14.97 19.65
N ILE A 291 -20.41 -15.68 18.52
CA ILE A 291 -19.38 -15.61 17.49
C ILE A 291 -19.20 -14.15 17.03
N HIS A 292 -20.31 -13.47 16.68
CA HIS A 292 -20.28 -12.09 16.22
C HIS A 292 -19.71 -11.13 17.27
N ARG A 293 -20.17 -11.23 18.53
CA ARG A 293 -19.77 -10.33 19.61
C ARG A 293 -18.31 -10.54 19.99
N THR A 294 -17.91 -11.79 20.26
CA THR A 294 -16.58 -12.10 20.76
C THR A 294 -15.51 -11.78 19.72
N LEU A 295 -15.70 -12.16 18.46
CA LEU A 295 -14.72 -11.89 17.41
C LEU A 295 -14.60 -10.40 17.10
N ASN A 296 -15.70 -9.64 17.02
CA ASN A 296 -15.61 -8.19 16.80
C ASN A 296 -15.00 -7.45 17.99
N PHE A 297 -15.30 -7.85 19.22
CA PHE A 297 -14.71 -7.23 20.41
C PHE A 297 -13.20 -7.45 20.46
N LEU A 298 -12.74 -8.69 20.22
CA LEU A 298 -11.33 -9.00 20.09
C LEU A 298 -10.68 -8.21 18.95
N SER A 299 -11.36 -8.13 17.81
CA SER A 299 -10.89 -7.40 16.63
C SER A 299 -10.66 -5.92 16.93
N VAL A 300 -11.60 -5.24 17.61
CA VAL A 300 -11.43 -3.82 18.01
C VAL A 300 -10.24 -3.64 18.94
N ILE A 301 -10.02 -4.54 19.91
CA ILE A 301 -8.84 -4.48 20.79
C ILE A 301 -7.55 -4.56 19.98
N VAL A 302 -7.46 -5.54 19.05
CA VAL A 302 -6.29 -5.71 18.18
C VAL A 302 -6.08 -4.47 17.29
N MET A 303 -7.14 -3.89 16.73
CA MET A 303 -7.04 -2.65 15.94
C MET A 303 -6.49 -1.48 16.77
N LEU A 304 -6.98 -1.27 17.99
CA LEU A 304 -6.55 -0.17 18.85
C LEU A 304 -5.07 -0.30 19.24
N VAL A 305 -4.64 -1.50 19.62
CA VAL A 305 -3.22 -1.76 19.92
C VAL A 305 -2.37 -1.54 18.66
N SER A 306 -2.81 -2.02 17.50
CA SER A 306 -2.09 -1.84 16.23
C SER A 306 -1.94 -0.37 15.83
N VAL A 307 -2.99 0.45 15.98
CA VAL A 307 -2.92 1.90 15.71
C VAL A 307 -2.01 2.60 16.73
N LEU A 308 -2.11 2.25 18.01
CA LEU A 308 -1.26 2.83 19.04
C LEU A 308 0.23 2.59 18.74
N LEU A 309 0.61 1.34 18.41
CA LEU A 309 1.99 0.99 18.09
C LEU A 309 2.54 1.77 16.89
N VAL A 310 1.77 1.90 15.80
CA VAL A 310 2.25 2.62 14.61
C VAL A 310 2.36 4.13 14.82
N VAL A 311 1.47 4.71 15.63
CA VAL A 311 1.51 6.14 15.99
C VAL A 311 2.73 6.44 16.88
N LEU A 312 2.99 5.59 17.88
CA LEU A 312 4.17 5.72 18.75
C LEU A 312 5.48 5.60 17.97
N PHE A 313 5.52 4.72 16.96
CA PHE A 313 6.72 4.52 16.15
C PHE A 313 6.98 5.68 15.17
N LYS A 314 5.97 6.10 14.41
CA LYS A 314 6.16 7.14 13.39
C LYS A 314 6.22 8.54 13.97
N GLY A 315 5.61 8.81 15.13
CA GLY A 315 5.64 10.12 15.80
C GLY A 315 4.96 11.29 15.07
N ARG A 316 4.60 11.12 13.78
CA ARG A 316 3.95 12.12 12.92
C ARG A 316 2.80 11.49 12.12
N TRP A 317 1.67 12.19 12.04
CA TRP A 317 0.54 11.81 11.19
C TRP A 317 0.89 12.06 9.71
N THR A 318 0.75 11.03 8.87
CA THR A 318 1.04 11.10 7.43
C THR A 318 -0.23 11.15 6.56
N GLY A 319 -1.41 11.28 7.16
CA GLY A 319 -2.66 11.45 6.44
C GLY A 319 -2.91 12.91 6.05
N PRO A 320 -3.90 13.17 5.17
CA PRO A 320 -4.18 14.51 4.71
C PRO A 320 -4.77 15.37 5.85
N TRP A 321 -4.42 16.65 5.90
CA TRP A 321 -5.04 17.65 6.77
C TRP A 321 -5.99 18.54 5.96
N PHE A 322 -6.90 19.25 6.62
CA PHE A 322 -7.79 20.20 5.95
C PHE A 322 -6.96 21.24 5.17
N GLY A 323 -7.09 21.26 3.83
CA GLY A 323 -6.37 22.18 2.95
C GLY A 323 -5.43 21.52 1.92
N ASP A 324 -5.16 20.22 2.03
CA ASP A 324 -4.30 19.50 1.07
C ASP A 324 -4.99 19.31 -0.29
N VAL A 325 -4.33 19.77 -1.37
CA VAL A 325 -4.89 19.76 -2.75
C VAL A 325 -4.51 18.48 -3.52
N GLN A 326 -3.46 17.76 -3.09
CA GLN A 326 -3.04 16.47 -3.67
C GLN A 326 -2.84 15.42 -2.56
N ILE A 327 -3.70 14.40 -2.56
CA ILE A 327 -3.70 13.34 -1.55
C ILE A 327 -3.03 12.10 -2.15
N GLY A 328 -1.80 11.81 -1.72
CA GLY A 328 -1.08 10.60 -2.12
C GLY A 328 -1.71 9.31 -1.58
N TRP A 329 -1.43 8.17 -2.21
CA TRP A 329 -1.98 6.86 -1.84
C TRP A 329 -1.64 6.45 -0.40
N GLY A 330 -0.47 6.80 0.11
CA GLY A 330 -0.13 6.55 1.53
C GLY A 330 -1.04 7.32 2.49
N ALA A 331 -1.41 8.55 2.13
CA ALA A 331 -2.34 9.37 2.88
C ALA A 331 -3.78 8.80 2.81
N TRP A 332 -4.20 8.26 1.65
CA TRP A 332 -5.46 7.51 1.51
C TRP A 332 -5.51 6.25 2.37
N HIS A 333 -4.41 5.50 2.46
CA HIS A 333 -4.31 4.34 3.34
C HIS A 333 -4.54 4.73 4.80
N SER A 334 -3.82 5.75 5.29
CA SER A 334 -3.94 6.25 6.66
C SER A 334 -5.31 6.84 6.96
N LEU A 335 -5.90 7.60 6.02
CA LEU A 335 -7.23 8.19 6.17
C LEU A 335 -8.32 7.11 6.25
N ALA A 336 -8.37 6.21 5.27
CA ALA A 336 -9.36 5.14 5.24
C ALA A 336 -9.18 4.15 6.41
N GLY A 337 -7.92 3.87 6.78
CA GLY A 337 -7.57 3.06 7.95
C GLY A 337 -8.05 3.70 9.25
N ALA A 338 -7.73 4.97 9.50
CA ALA A 338 -8.18 5.66 10.70
C ALA A 338 -9.70 5.81 10.76
N ALA A 339 -10.35 6.17 9.64
CA ALA A 339 -11.80 6.24 9.55
C ALA A 339 -12.46 4.89 9.84
N SER A 340 -11.92 3.79 9.29
CA SER A 340 -12.46 2.45 9.55
C SER A 340 -12.35 2.04 11.01
N VAL A 341 -11.19 2.29 11.66
CA VAL A 341 -11.00 1.99 13.09
C VAL A 341 -11.90 2.86 13.96
N PHE A 342 -12.06 4.16 13.66
CA PHE A 342 -12.98 5.04 14.37
C PHE A 342 -14.42 4.53 14.29
N LEU A 343 -14.90 4.21 13.08
CA LEU A 343 -16.25 3.68 12.88
C LEU A 343 -16.43 2.31 13.57
N ALA A 344 -15.41 1.45 13.56
CA ALA A 344 -15.42 0.18 14.28
C ALA A 344 -15.49 0.38 15.80
N LEU A 345 -14.74 1.35 16.34
CA LEU A 345 -14.77 1.70 17.76
C LEU A 345 -16.14 2.19 18.20
N THR A 346 -16.88 2.90 17.33
CA THR A 346 -18.25 3.31 17.67
C THR A 346 -19.23 2.13 17.79
N GLN A 347 -18.93 0.95 17.23
CA GLN A 347 -19.88 -0.18 17.20
C GLN A 347 -20.19 -0.76 18.59
N PRO A 348 -19.22 -1.08 19.47
CA PRO A 348 -19.51 -1.55 20.83
C PRO A 348 -20.29 -0.53 21.67
N PHE A 349 -19.93 0.76 21.61
CA PHE A 349 -20.66 1.81 22.32
C PHE A 349 -22.08 1.98 21.79
N GLY A 350 -22.24 1.99 20.47
CA GLY A 350 -23.55 1.99 19.81
C GLY A 350 -24.41 0.81 20.24
N ALA A 351 -23.82 -0.37 20.41
CA ALA A 351 -24.52 -1.58 20.85
C ALA A 351 -25.05 -1.50 22.30
N LEU A 352 -24.54 -0.61 23.16
CA LEU A 352 -25.09 -0.35 24.50
C LEU A 352 -26.47 0.32 24.42
N PHE A 353 -26.71 1.12 23.38
CA PHE A 353 -28.01 1.76 23.13
C PHE A 353 -29.02 0.83 22.43
N ARG A 354 -28.73 -0.48 22.34
CA ARG A 354 -29.60 -1.45 21.69
C ARG A 354 -30.91 -1.62 22.46
N CYS A 355 -32.02 -1.20 21.84
CA CYS A 355 -33.36 -1.40 22.39
C CYS A 355 -33.77 -2.89 22.43
N GLY A 356 -34.79 -3.22 23.25
CA GLY A 356 -35.43 -4.54 23.33
C GLY A 356 -35.92 -5.08 21.98
N ILE A 357 -36.25 -6.38 21.92
CA ILE A 357 -36.58 -7.06 20.65
C ILE A 357 -37.86 -6.53 20.00
N ASP A 358 -38.85 -6.12 20.80
CA ASP A 358 -40.16 -5.64 20.34
C ASP A 358 -40.28 -4.11 20.33
N HIS A 359 -39.18 -3.39 20.55
CA HIS A 359 -39.20 -1.93 20.65
C HIS A 359 -39.32 -1.27 19.25
N PRO A 360 -40.17 -0.24 19.05
CA PRO A 360 -40.42 0.36 17.73
C PRO A 360 -39.18 0.99 17.08
N LYS A 361 -38.20 1.45 17.86
CA LYS A 361 -36.92 1.99 17.34
C LYS A 361 -35.87 0.92 17.00
N ARG A 362 -36.16 -0.37 17.22
CA ARG A 362 -35.22 -1.48 16.92
C ARG A 362 -34.81 -1.57 15.44
N PRO A 363 -35.68 -1.29 14.45
CA PRO A 363 -35.28 -1.23 13.04
C PRO A 363 -34.26 -0.13 12.77
N LEU A 364 -34.42 1.06 13.36
CA LEU A 364 -33.47 2.17 13.23
C LEU A 364 -32.09 1.78 13.74
N PHE A 365 -32.02 1.20 14.95
CA PHE A 365 -30.78 0.66 15.51
C PHE A 365 -30.13 -0.37 14.57
N ASN A 366 -30.91 -1.34 14.08
CA ASN A 366 -30.38 -2.38 13.20
C ASN A 366 -29.81 -1.81 11.88
N TRP A 367 -30.44 -0.77 11.33
CA TRP A 367 -29.95 -0.08 10.13
C TRP A 367 -28.69 0.72 10.40
N ALA A 368 -28.67 1.53 11.47
CA ALA A 368 -27.51 2.32 11.85
C ALA A 368 -26.30 1.43 12.15
N HIS A 369 -26.46 0.43 13.02
CA HIS A 369 -25.40 -0.53 13.36
C HIS A 369 -24.87 -1.27 12.13
N ARG A 370 -25.76 -1.71 11.25
CA ARG A 370 -25.35 -2.38 10.00
C ARG A 370 -24.62 -1.43 9.04
N GLY A 371 -25.13 -0.22 8.87
CA GLY A 371 -24.57 0.78 7.96
C GLY A 371 -23.16 1.16 8.38
N VAL A 372 -22.99 1.59 9.62
CA VAL A 372 -21.68 2.01 10.13
C VAL A 372 -20.68 0.84 10.13
N GLY A 373 -21.10 -0.36 10.56
CA GLY A 373 -20.23 -1.53 10.53
C GLY A 373 -19.80 -1.96 9.12
N LEU A 374 -20.68 -1.88 8.13
CA LEU A 374 -20.35 -2.19 6.74
C LEU A 374 -19.43 -1.13 6.13
N THR A 375 -19.68 0.15 6.39
CA THR A 375 -18.81 1.24 5.94
C THR A 375 -17.40 1.11 6.54
N ALA A 376 -17.29 0.81 7.84
CA ALA A 376 -16.02 0.55 8.48
C ALA A 376 -15.25 -0.59 7.79
N PHE A 377 -15.94 -1.70 7.50
CA PHE A 377 -15.34 -2.86 6.84
C PHE A 377 -14.86 -2.55 5.42
N VAL A 378 -15.66 -1.86 4.61
CA VAL A 378 -15.28 -1.48 3.22
C VAL A 378 -14.06 -0.56 3.21
N LEU A 379 -14.03 0.45 4.09
CA LEU A 379 -12.88 1.35 4.22
C LEU A 379 -11.61 0.60 4.65
N ALA A 380 -11.74 -0.40 5.52
CA ALA A 380 -10.62 -1.25 5.93
C ALA A 380 -10.10 -2.11 4.78
N LEU A 381 -10.98 -2.74 3.99
CA LEU A 381 -10.56 -3.51 2.81
C LEU A 381 -9.85 -2.62 1.79
N PHE A 382 -10.36 -1.41 1.54
CA PHE A 382 -9.68 -0.43 0.69
C PHE A 382 -8.29 -0.07 1.22
N SER A 383 -8.17 0.22 2.52
CA SER A 383 -6.90 0.54 3.16
C SER A 383 -5.88 -0.61 3.04
N ILE A 384 -6.30 -1.86 3.26
CA ILE A 384 -5.46 -3.06 3.11
C ILE A 384 -5.02 -3.25 1.66
N PHE A 385 -5.93 -3.06 0.70
CA PHE A 385 -5.58 -3.12 -0.73
C PHE A 385 -4.50 -2.10 -1.09
N VAL A 386 -4.67 -0.84 -0.66
CA VAL A 386 -3.67 0.21 -0.90
C VAL A 386 -2.32 -0.17 -0.28
N ALA A 387 -2.33 -0.78 0.93
CA ALA A 387 -1.11 -1.22 1.59
C ALA A 387 -0.32 -2.25 0.76
N LEU A 388 -0.98 -3.30 0.27
CA LEU A 388 -0.31 -4.32 -0.55
C LEU A 388 0.09 -3.81 -1.94
N TRP A 389 -0.64 -2.83 -2.48
CA TRP A 389 -0.33 -2.26 -3.78
C TRP A 389 0.87 -1.31 -3.75
N LYS A 390 0.96 -0.45 -2.72
CA LYS A 390 1.95 0.64 -2.65
C LYS A 390 3.13 0.36 -1.72
N PHE A 391 2.92 -0.35 -0.62
CA PHE A 391 4.00 -0.64 0.35
C PHE A 391 4.68 -1.98 0.08
N LYS A 392 5.12 -2.19 -1.17
CA LYS A 392 5.68 -3.48 -1.63
C LYS A 392 6.93 -3.93 -0.87
N SER A 393 7.67 -3.01 -0.25
CA SER A 393 8.87 -3.33 0.52
C SER A 393 8.62 -4.21 1.75
N HIS A 394 7.39 -4.21 2.29
CA HIS A 394 7.02 -4.93 3.52
C HIS A 394 6.51 -6.37 3.28
N PHE A 395 6.59 -6.87 2.05
CA PHE A 395 6.08 -8.18 1.69
C PHE A 395 7.10 -8.95 0.87
N ALA A 396 7.46 -10.16 1.32
CA ALA A 396 8.09 -11.14 0.47
C ALA A 396 7.15 -11.43 -0.71
N LEU A 397 7.68 -11.44 -1.94
CA LEU A 397 6.90 -11.66 -3.16
C LEU A 397 5.69 -10.70 -3.27
N ALA A 398 5.90 -9.39 -3.12
CA ALA A 398 4.82 -8.39 -3.06
C ALA A 398 3.73 -8.50 -4.16
N ASN A 399 4.10 -8.84 -5.40
CA ASN A 399 3.13 -9.05 -6.47
C ASN A 399 2.24 -10.28 -6.20
N PHE A 400 2.79 -11.37 -5.67
CA PHE A 400 2.02 -12.55 -5.25
C PHE A 400 1.07 -12.20 -4.10
N ALA A 401 1.54 -11.46 -3.09
CA ALA A 401 0.69 -10.99 -1.98
C ALA A 401 -0.51 -10.18 -2.48
N LEU A 402 -0.29 -9.26 -3.44
CA LEU A 402 -1.35 -8.45 -4.04
C LEU A 402 -2.37 -9.31 -4.80
N TRP A 403 -1.91 -10.24 -5.64
CA TRP A 403 -2.80 -11.15 -6.37
C TRP A 403 -3.58 -12.09 -5.45
N LEU A 404 -2.94 -12.59 -4.39
CA LEU A 404 -3.58 -13.39 -3.35
C LEU A 404 -4.75 -12.62 -2.71
N LEU A 405 -4.55 -11.35 -2.37
CA LEU A 405 -5.61 -10.50 -1.82
C LEU A 405 -6.76 -10.28 -2.81
N ILE A 406 -6.45 -10.00 -4.08
CA ILE A 406 -7.47 -9.78 -5.12
C ILE A 406 -8.31 -11.05 -5.32
N ILE A 407 -7.67 -12.20 -5.45
CA ILE A 407 -8.36 -13.50 -5.58
C ILE A 407 -9.21 -13.76 -4.34
N PHE A 408 -8.68 -13.49 -3.14
CA PHE A 408 -9.44 -13.61 -1.90
C PHE A 408 -10.70 -12.75 -1.91
N TYR A 409 -10.63 -11.47 -2.33
CA TYR A 409 -11.81 -10.61 -2.42
C TYR A 409 -12.86 -11.14 -3.41
N ILE A 410 -12.43 -11.63 -4.58
CA ILE A 410 -13.33 -12.22 -5.57
C ILE A 410 -14.00 -13.48 -5.00
N VAL A 411 -13.23 -14.41 -4.44
CA VAL A 411 -13.77 -15.66 -3.89
C VAL A 411 -14.69 -15.38 -2.71
N ALA A 412 -14.31 -14.48 -1.80
CA ALA A 412 -15.15 -14.08 -0.67
C ALA A 412 -16.47 -13.46 -1.14
N PHE A 413 -16.44 -12.61 -2.18
CA PHE A 413 -17.65 -12.06 -2.79
C PHE A 413 -18.55 -13.14 -3.39
N LEU A 414 -17.99 -14.11 -4.13
CA LEU A 414 -18.74 -15.23 -4.69
C LEU A 414 -19.39 -16.10 -3.60
N ILE A 415 -18.67 -16.37 -2.50
CA ILE A 415 -19.22 -17.10 -1.35
C ILE A 415 -20.37 -16.31 -0.71
N ILE A 416 -20.22 -14.99 -0.52
CA ILE A 416 -21.27 -14.13 0.03
C ILE A 416 -22.52 -14.15 -0.89
N LEU A 417 -22.32 -14.06 -2.21
CA LEU A 417 -23.40 -14.12 -3.19
C LEU A 417 -24.13 -15.47 -3.13
N ALA A 418 -23.38 -16.58 -3.14
CA ALA A 418 -23.94 -17.93 -3.00
C ALA A 418 -24.74 -18.07 -1.69
N SER A 419 -24.21 -17.56 -0.57
CA SER A 419 -24.90 -17.58 0.71
C SER A 419 -26.16 -16.72 0.74
N GLU A 420 -26.20 -15.59 0.04
CA GLU A 420 -27.39 -14.74 -0.05
C GLU A 420 -28.48 -15.41 -0.92
N VAL A 421 -28.09 -16.11 -1.99
CA VAL A 421 -28.99 -16.94 -2.80
C VAL A 421 -29.58 -18.08 -1.96
N LEU A 422 -28.73 -18.84 -1.26
CA LEU A 422 -29.16 -19.93 -0.38
C LEU A 422 -30.08 -19.43 0.74
N ARG A 423 -29.73 -18.31 1.38
CA ARG A 423 -30.56 -17.66 2.41
C ARG A 423 -31.93 -17.26 1.85
N SER A 424 -31.97 -16.73 0.64
CA SER A 424 -33.22 -16.32 -0.01
C SER A 424 -34.09 -17.52 -0.39
N ALA A 425 -33.48 -18.60 -0.88
CA ALA A 425 -34.15 -19.86 -1.19
C ALA A 425 -34.74 -20.50 0.07
N GLU A 426 -33.96 -20.60 1.14
CA GLU A 426 -34.41 -21.15 2.43
C GLU A 426 -35.54 -20.31 3.03
N MET A 427 -35.43 -18.98 3.02
CA MET A 427 -36.51 -18.09 3.48
C MET A 427 -37.79 -18.23 2.67
N LYS A 428 -37.69 -18.51 1.36
CA LYS A 428 -38.86 -18.78 0.52
C LYS A 428 -39.51 -20.11 0.89
N GLU A 429 -38.70 -21.10 1.24
CA GLU A 429 -39.19 -22.43 1.62
C GLU A 429 -39.82 -22.45 3.01
N HIS A 430 -39.24 -21.76 4.00
CA HIS A 430 -39.86 -21.58 5.32
C HIS A 430 -41.24 -20.94 5.22
N ARG A 431 -41.39 -19.87 4.43
CA ARG A 431 -42.72 -19.25 4.21
C ARG A 431 -43.75 -20.21 3.60
N ARG A 432 -43.31 -21.14 2.75
CA ARG A 432 -44.20 -22.16 2.17
C ARG A 432 -44.59 -23.19 3.22
N LEU A 433 -43.64 -23.63 4.04
CA LEU A 433 -43.89 -24.55 5.16
C LEU A 433 -44.87 -23.93 6.16
N ASP A 434 -44.67 -22.68 6.56
CA ASP A 434 -45.57 -21.95 7.45
C ASP A 434 -47.00 -21.86 6.87
N GLY A 435 -47.12 -21.61 5.56
CA GLY A 435 -48.41 -21.57 4.86
C GLY A 435 -49.13 -22.92 4.85
N ILE A 436 -48.40 -24.02 4.61
CA ILE A 436 -48.95 -25.38 4.69
C ILE A 436 -49.38 -25.70 6.11
N GLU A 437 -48.56 -25.36 7.11
CA GLU A 437 -48.86 -25.60 8.52
C GLU A 437 -50.14 -24.87 8.94
N MET A 438 -50.29 -23.60 8.56
CA MET A 438 -51.54 -22.86 8.81
C MET A 438 -52.75 -23.50 8.13
N GLN A 439 -52.63 -23.94 6.88
CA GLN A 439 -53.73 -24.60 6.16
C GLN A 439 -54.12 -25.94 6.81
N THR A 440 -53.14 -26.76 7.17
CA THR A 440 -53.38 -28.05 7.85
C THR A 440 -54.03 -27.87 9.23
N ARG A 441 -53.70 -26.79 9.96
CA ARG A 441 -54.33 -26.47 11.25
C ARG A 441 -55.81 -26.13 11.14
N VAL A 442 -56.24 -25.58 10.00
CA VAL A 442 -57.63 -25.17 9.76
C VAL A 442 -58.48 -26.30 9.18
N ARG A 443 -57.96 -27.05 8.20
CA ARG A 443 -58.72 -28.05 7.44
C ARG A 443 -58.48 -29.51 7.89
N GLY A 444 -57.48 -29.74 8.75
CA GLY A 444 -56.96 -31.08 9.04
C GLY A 444 -55.94 -31.55 8.00
N THR A 445 -55.11 -32.51 8.39
CA THR A 445 -53.97 -32.97 7.58
C THR A 445 -54.37 -34.10 6.63
N THR A 446 -54.10 -33.95 5.33
CA THR A 446 -54.21 -35.07 4.37
C THR A 446 -52.87 -35.82 4.23
N PRO A 447 -52.87 -37.11 3.81
CA PRO A 447 -51.63 -37.85 3.55
C PRO A 447 -50.73 -37.16 2.50
N SER A 448 -51.33 -36.51 1.49
CA SER A 448 -50.59 -35.73 0.49
C SER A 448 -49.91 -34.49 1.07
N ASP A 449 -50.58 -33.79 1.99
CA ASP A 449 -50.02 -32.61 2.66
C ASP A 449 -48.84 -33.01 3.55
N ALA A 450 -48.98 -34.11 4.29
CA ALA A 450 -47.91 -34.66 5.13
C ALA A 450 -46.68 -35.06 4.28
N TYR A 451 -46.90 -35.74 3.15
CA TYR A 451 -45.83 -36.09 2.22
C TYR A 451 -45.12 -34.85 1.66
N TYR A 452 -45.90 -33.87 1.19
CA TYR A 452 -45.36 -32.62 0.61
C TYR A 452 -44.58 -31.82 1.66
N TYR A 453 -45.14 -31.67 2.86
CA TYR A 453 -44.50 -30.99 4.00
C TYR A 453 -43.15 -31.64 4.34
N HIS A 454 -43.11 -32.97 4.47
CA HIS A 454 -41.88 -33.70 4.78
C HIS A 454 -40.80 -33.50 3.71
N ASN A 455 -41.18 -33.56 2.43
CA ASN A 455 -40.24 -33.35 1.32
C ASN A 455 -39.67 -31.91 1.33
N LYS A 456 -40.51 -30.89 1.53
CA LYS A 456 -40.07 -29.50 1.62
C LYS A 456 -39.19 -29.24 2.85
N LYS A 457 -39.54 -29.81 4.00
CA LYS A 457 -38.74 -29.74 5.23
C LYS A 457 -37.36 -30.35 5.05
N ASN A 458 -37.28 -31.51 4.38
CA ASN A 458 -36.01 -32.15 4.03
C ASN A 458 -35.16 -31.28 3.09
N PHE A 459 -35.78 -30.66 2.07
CA PHE A 459 -35.08 -29.73 1.18
C PHE A 459 -34.55 -28.49 1.93
N SER A 460 -35.37 -27.88 2.79
CA SER A 460 -34.95 -26.75 3.64
C SER A 460 -33.81 -27.13 4.60
N SER A 461 -33.84 -28.34 5.15
CA SER A 461 -32.75 -28.87 5.98
C SER A 461 -31.44 -29.00 5.20
N LYS A 462 -31.49 -29.55 3.98
CA LYS A 462 -30.32 -29.62 3.07
C LYS A 462 -29.74 -28.23 2.78
N LEU A 463 -30.58 -27.23 2.46
CA LEU A 463 -30.13 -25.85 2.25
C LEU A 463 -29.41 -25.28 3.48
N SER A 464 -29.94 -25.53 4.67
CA SER A 464 -29.30 -25.10 5.93
C SER A 464 -27.95 -25.79 6.17
N SER A 465 -27.83 -27.07 5.83
CA SER A 465 -26.57 -27.81 5.89
C SER A 465 -25.53 -27.26 4.92
N ILE A 466 -25.90 -26.98 3.66
CA ILE A 466 -25.00 -26.37 2.67
C ILE A 466 -24.48 -25.02 3.17
N ARG A 467 -25.34 -24.19 3.77
CA ARG A 467 -24.93 -22.91 4.35
C ARG A 467 -23.91 -23.08 5.49
N LYS A 468 -24.06 -24.09 6.35
CA LYS A 468 -23.08 -24.40 7.41
C LYS A 468 -21.72 -24.79 6.82
N VAL A 469 -21.72 -25.57 5.74
CA VAL A 469 -20.48 -25.91 5.00
C VAL A 469 -19.83 -24.66 4.42
N LEU A 470 -20.59 -23.77 3.77
CA LEU A 470 -20.06 -22.51 3.24
C LEU A 470 -19.48 -21.60 4.33
N PHE A 471 -20.07 -21.62 5.54
CA PHE A 471 -19.50 -20.89 6.68
C PHE A 471 -18.12 -21.44 7.08
N ILE A 472 -17.97 -22.76 7.14
CA ILE A 472 -16.69 -23.41 7.44
C ILE A 472 -15.66 -23.08 6.35
N VAL A 473 -16.03 -23.23 5.08
CA VAL A 473 -15.16 -22.91 3.93
C VAL A 473 -14.74 -21.44 3.98
N SER A 474 -15.68 -20.52 4.20
CA SER A 474 -15.38 -19.09 4.33
C SER A 474 -14.44 -18.80 5.50
N THR A 475 -14.60 -19.50 6.62
CA THR A 475 -13.75 -19.34 7.80
C THR A 475 -12.32 -19.82 7.52
N LEU A 476 -12.18 -21.01 6.93
CA LEU A 476 -10.88 -21.56 6.53
C LEU A 476 -10.18 -20.68 5.50
N LEU A 477 -10.92 -20.11 4.55
CA LEU A 477 -10.39 -19.16 3.56
C LEU A 477 -9.86 -17.90 4.25
N CYS A 478 -10.64 -17.28 5.14
CA CYS A 478 -10.23 -16.08 5.87
C CYS A 478 -8.97 -16.32 6.72
N VAL A 479 -8.93 -17.45 7.44
CA VAL A 479 -7.77 -17.84 8.27
C VAL A 479 -6.56 -18.14 7.39
N GLY A 480 -6.70 -18.98 6.36
CA GLY A 480 -5.60 -19.40 5.51
C GLY A 480 -4.95 -18.25 4.76
N VAL A 481 -5.75 -17.36 4.15
CA VAL A 481 -5.22 -16.17 3.46
C VAL A 481 -4.56 -15.20 4.44
N SER A 482 -5.16 -14.99 5.62
CA SER A 482 -4.55 -14.12 6.64
C SER A 482 -3.21 -14.67 7.12
N LEU A 483 -3.12 -15.97 7.39
CA LEU A 483 -1.86 -16.62 7.78
C LEU A 483 -0.80 -16.54 6.69
N LEU A 484 -1.18 -16.75 5.43
CA LEU A 484 -0.25 -16.65 4.31
C LEU A 484 0.24 -15.21 4.13
N LEU A 485 -0.62 -14.20 4.23
CA LEU A 485 -0.21 -12.80 4.18
C LEU A 485 0.70 -12.42 5.35
N VAL A 486 0.40 -12.89 6.56
CA VAL A 486 1.27 -12.70 7.74
C VAL A 486 2.63 -13.35 7.51
N LEU A 487 2.67 -14.57 6.96
CA LEU A 487 3.93 -15.24 6.61
C LEU A 487 4.74 -14.44 5.60
N LEU A 488 4.10 -13.87 4.57
CA LEU A 488 4.79 -13.03 3.57
C LEU A 488 5.34 -11.73 4.19
N ILE A 489 4.71 -11.19 5.22
CA ILE A 489 5.26 -10.06 5.99
C ILE A 489 6.45 -10.51 6.83
N LEU A 490 6.37 -11.66 7.50
CA LEU A 490 7.44 -12.17 8.37
C LEU A 490 8.71 -12.61 7.61
N LEU A 491 8.58 -12.94 6.32
CA LEU A 491 9.67 -13.45 5.48
C LEU A 491 10.34 -12.38 4.59
N HIS A 492 9.89 -11.12 4.63
CA HIS A 492 10.48 -10.04 3.84
C HIS A 492 11.83 -9.62 4.41
#